data_AF-A0A970FLR5-F1
#
_entry.id   AF-A0A970FLR5-F1
#
_cell.length_a   1.000
_cell.length_b   1.000
_cell.length_c   1.000
_cell.angle_alpha   90.00
_cell.angle_beta   90.00
_cell.angle_gamma   90.00
#
_symmetry.space_group_name_H-M   'P 1'
#
loop_
_entity.id
_entity.type
_entity.pdbx_description
1 polymer ?
#
loop_
_entity_poly.entity_id
_entity_poly.type
_entity_poly.pdbx_seq_one_letter_code
_entity_poly.pdbx_strand_id
1 'polypeptide(L)'
;MISFKKKLSLLMIIVLLTSIIQISAIGKEEAKDNTPAFSDMPDNWSTAALIHAVENGLLVGSNGKILPDDYLTRAQMAAIIVRAFGSPDKTDKVEFSDIKGDEWYAADMVKAYQMGIIFGSDGKMYPDRFITRQEVCAILARAFKLSPSKTINKEFKDADMISEWAKEEVYAVVNAGYIQGYNGILDPLGYITRAQFAQVLYNFIKQYIREPGKYTQLSEGNVLVSTPGVLLEDVIINGDLVIGDGVGDGDVTLNNVAVTGRLVVRGGGTNSIIITGNSYVNNIIVARVDGKVRVYTEEGVEVGEVIVDGKDDVVIEGTIRVLTIAAENVKVAAEGGYIKSIAVIGNNSEILVGENSSVEKLMVNAENVSITAEKGSEVKDVIVNNNGANISGDGRVEKVTANASNVKVTTPNTSVTAAIGTTGVLAGDEIVNPGETVTTGSGPELPGGGGSSSGGGAGGGGRDGEKIKVESISVYGDAVVGCVLTAIPSPENAEVNYQWKIADTPDGTYRDITGATENKYTISEEDLGKFIKVTVTGTGKYTGTVSSDAVGPVVYTDAEKTVISNELEENIVVN
;
A
#
# COMPACT_ATOMS: atom_id res chain seq x y z
N MET A 1 17.97 68.60 34.29
CA MET A 1 17.06 67.44 34.49
C MET A 1 16.76 66.61 33.22
N ILE A 2 17.22 67.02 32.03
CA ILE A 2 16.99 66.27 30.76
C ILE A 2 18.16 65.32 30.40
N SER A 3 19.34 65.50 31.00
CA SER A 3 20.52 64.63 30.81
C SER A 3 20.42 63.28 31.56
N PHE A 4 19.68 63.24 32.68
CA PHE A 4 19.52 62.01 33.47
C PHE A 4 18.51 61.05 32.86
N LYS A 5 17.43 61.57 32.24
CA LYS A 5 16.40 60.75 31.58
C LYS A 5 16.90 60.05 30.30
N LYS A 6 17.79 60.69 29.53
CA LYS A 6 18.41 60.04 28.35
C LYS A 6 19.45 58.97 28.74
N LYS A 7 20.19 59.17 29.84
CA LYS A 7 21.11 58.14 30.38
C LYS A 7 20.36 56.98 31.03
N LEU A 8 19.21 57.24 31.68
CA LEU A 8 18.36 56.19 32.26
C LEU A 8 17.61 55.39 31.18
N SER A 9 17.21 56.03 30.07
CA SER A 9 16.58 55.35 28.92
C SER A 9 17.58 54.50 28.12
N LEU A 10 18.85 54.91 28.01
CA LEU A 10 19.88 54.09 27.38
C LEU A 10 20.30 52.91 28.28
N LEU A 11 20.29 53.10 29.60
CA LEU A 11 20.55 52.03 30.57
C LEU A 11 19.39 51.00 30.61
N MET A 12 18.14 51.43 30.45
CA MET A 12 16.99 50.51 30.35
C MET A 12 16.95 49.71 29.05
N ILE A 13 17.42 50.28 27.91
CA ILE A 13 17.49 49.53 26.64
C ILE A 13 18.64 48.51 26.66
N ILE A 14 19.76 48.82 27.32
CA ILE A 14 20.87 47.85 27.49
C ILE A 14 20.50 46.72 28.47
N VAL A 15 19.71 47.00 29.52
CA VAL A 15 19.22 45.97 30.46
C VAL A 15 18.09 45.11 29.86
N LEU A 16 17.33 45.61 28.87
CA LEU A 16 16.31 44.84 28.15
C LEU A 16 16.90 44.01 26.98
N LEU A 17 18.10 44.37 26.49
CA LEU A 17 18.83 43.61 25.45
C LEU A 17 19.78 42.55 26.03
N THR A 18 20.08 42.57 27.33
CA THR A 18 20.89 41.54 28.00
C THR A 18 20.06 40.41 28.65
N SER A 19 18.73 40.44 28.55
CA SER A 19 17.84 39.38 29.06
C SER A 19 17.50 38.27 28.04
N ILE A 20 18.09 38.28 26.84
CA ILE A 20 17.86 37.26 25.77
C ILE A 20 19.11 36.41 25.48
N ILE A 21 20.14 36.48 26.33
CA ILE A 21 21.29 35.58 26.23
C ILE A 21 21.35 34.72 27.49
N GLN A 22 20.44 33.74 27.57
CA GLN A 22 20.77 32.48 28.23
C GLN A 22 21.79 31.81 27.30
N ILE A 23 23.09 32.09 27.52
CA ILE A 23 24.12 31.12 27.20
C ILE A 23 23.74 29.91 28.04
N SER A 24 23.11 28.91 27.40
CA SER A 24 23.17 27.56 27.89
C SER A 24 24.66 27.22 27.92
N ALA A 25 25.26 27.42 29.09
CA ALA A 25 26.50 26.76 29.39
C ALA A 25 26.27 25.30 29.06
N ILE A 26 27.09 24.75 28.16
CA ILE A 26 27.28 23.32 28.01
C ILE A 26 27.90 22.87 29.34
N GLY A 27 27.06 22.79 30.37
CA GLY A 27 27.21 21.79 31.39
C GLY A 27 26.95 20.50 30.67
N LYS A 28 27.96 19.65 30.59
CA LYS A 28 27.71 18.21 30.56
C LYS A 28 26.87 17.93 31.80
N GLU A 29 25.54 17.97 31.67
CA GLU A 29 24.72 17.08 32.46
C GLU A 29 25.24 15.69 32.09
N GLU A 30 26.01 15.10 32.99
CA GLU A 30 26.16 13.65 33.00
C GLU A 30 24.74 13.12 32.98
N ALA A 31 24.33 12.59 31.83
CA ALA A 31 23.11 11.83 31.71
C ALA A 31 23.17 10.81 32.85
N LYS A 32 22.24 10.93 33.80
CA LYS A 32 22.01 9.86 34.77
C LYS A 32 21.80 8.62 33.93
N ASP A 33 22.75 7.69 34.03
CA ASP A 33 22.67 6.37 33.44
C ASP A 33 21.46 5.67 34.08
N ASN A 34 20.30 5.90 33.47
CA ASN A 34 19.03 5.28 33.83
C ASN A 34 18.88 3.94 33.10
N THR A 35 19.96 3.37 32.54
CA THR A 35 19.92 2.00 32.00
C THR A 35 19.48 1.10 33.15
N PRO A 36 18.33 0.41 33.04
CA PRO A 36 17.90 -0.49 34.09
C PRO A 36 18.95 -1.57 34.28
N ALA A 37 19.65 -1.51 35.42
CA ALA A 37 20.74 -2.41 35.73
C ALA A 37 20.16 -3.78 36.13
N PHE A 38 20.08 -4.69 35.16
CA PHE A 38 19.77 -6.09 35.43
C PHE A 38 21.04 -6.86 35.78
N SER A 39 20.99 -7.63 36.87
CA SER A 39 22.14 -8.39 37.38
C SER A 39 22.62 -9.51 36.44
N ASP A 40 21.78 -9.92 35.49
CA ASP A 40 22.02 -10.97 34.50
C ASP A 40 22.01 -10.42 33.06
N MET A 41 22.17 -9.10 32.88
CA MET A 41 22.38 -8.53 31.55
C MET A 41 23.67 -9.10 30.95
N PRO A 42 23.62 -9.77 29.79
CA PRO A 42 24.83 -10.31 29.18
C PRO A 42 25.72 -9.18 28.64
N ASP A 43 27.01 -9.48 28.45
CA ASP A 43 27.97 -8.66 27.70
C ASP A 43 28.37 -9.41 26.42
N ASN A 44 27.47 -9.42 25.43
CA ASN A 44 27.63 -10.16 24.18
C ASN A 44 26.74 -9.58 23.06
N TRP A 45 26.54 -10.36 21.99
CA TRP A 45 25.75 -9.97 20.81
C TRP A 45 24.33 -9.48 21.14
N SER A 46 23.72 -9.93 22.24
CA SER A 46 22.34 -9.60 22.61
C SER A 46 22.19 -8.35 23.47
N THR A 47 23.28 -7.79 24.01
CA THR A 47 23.26 -6.72 25.00
C THR A 47 22.55 -5.47 24.49
N ALA A 48 22.94 -4.97 23.32
CA ALA A 48 22.35 -3.77 22.73
C ALA A 48 20.85 -3.95 22.45
N ALA A 49 20.46 -5.12 21.95
CA ALA A 49 19.07 -5.43 21.65
C ALA A 49 18.22 -5.56 22.92
N LEU A 50 18.74 -6.17 23.98
CA LEU A 50 18.07 -6.26 25.28
C LEU A 50 17.90 -4.89 25.93
N ILE A 51 18.95 -4.05 25.91
CA ILE A 51 18.87 -2.67 26.41
C ILE A 51 17.81 -1.90 25.63
N HIS A 52 17.86 -1.92 24.30
CA HIS A 52 16.88 -1.24 23.45
C HIS A 52 15.45 -1.72 23.72
N ALA A 53 15.24 -3.03 23.89
CA ALA A 53 13.93 -3.58 24.23
C ALA A 53 13.44 -3.12 25.61
N VAL A 54 14.31 -2.96 26.61
CA VAL A 54 13.90 -2.51 27.94
C VAL A 54 13.65 -1.00 27.97
N GLU A 55 14.54 -0.20 27.37
CA GLU A 55 14.40 1.26 27.29
C GLU A 55 13.09 1.65 26.59
N ASN A 56 12.66 0.86 25.61
CA ASN A 56 11.39 1.04 24.92
C ASN A 56 10.22 0.30 25.59
N GLY A 57 10.38 -0.23 26.81
CA GLY A 57 9.30 -0.89 27.59
C GLY A 57 8.75 -2.19 26.99
N LEU A 58 9.46 -2.79 26.03
CA LEU A 58 9.06 -4.01 25.33
C LEU A 58 9.38 -5.24 26.16
N LEU A 59 10.55 -5.27 26.80
CA LEU A 59 10.89 -6.31 27.76
C LEU A 59 10.92 -5.73 29.17
N VAL A 60 10.24 -6.42 30.08
CA VAL A 60 10.24 -6.11 31.50
C VAL A 60 10.91 -7.28 32.22
N GLY A 61 11.83 -6.97 33.13
CA GLY A 61 12.49 -7.95 33.97
C GLY A 61 11.67 -8.27 35.23
N SER A 62 12.16 -9.22 36.02
CA SER A 62 11.57 -9.61 37.31
C SER A 62 12.67 -9.78 38.34
N ASN A 63 12.47 -9.26 39.55
CA ASN A 63 13.43 -9.36 40.66
C ASN A 63 14.87 -8.92 40.31
N GLY A 64 15.02 -7.84 39.54
CA GLY A 64 16.34 -7.32 39.13
C GLY A 64 17.05 -8.17 38.07
N LYS A 65 16.32 -9.05 37.37
CA LYS A 65 16.81 -9.90 36.29
C LYS A 65 15.99 -9.75 35.01
N ILE A 66 16.64 -9.82 33.85
CA ILE A 66 15.99 -9.77 32.53
C ILE A 66 15.74 -11.16 31.95
N LEU A 67 16.40 -12.19 32.48
CA LEU A 67 16.26 -13.61 32.11
C LEU A 67 16.49 -13.83 30.60
N PRO A 68 17.69 -13.49 30.07
CA PRO A 68 17.93 -13.46 28.62
C PRO A 68 17.76 -14.83 27.94
N ASP A 69 18.06 -15.92 28.65
CA ASP A 69 18.04 -17.29 28.11
C ASP A 69 16.71 -18.01 28.32
N ASP A 70 15.75 -17.41 29.04
CA ASP A 70 14.42 -18.01 29.23
C ASP A 70 13.61 -17.98 27.93
N TYR A 71 12.88 -19.06 27.67
CA TYR A 71 11.98 -19.15 26.51
C TYR A 71 10.73 -18.29 26.70
N LEU A 72 10.30 -17.66 25.61
CA LEU A 72 9.07 -16.88 25.60
C LEU A 72 7.83 -17.77 25.46
N THR A 73 6.84 -17.51 26.30
CA THR A 73 5.48 -18.04 26.13
C THR A 73 4.71 -17.24 25.08
N ARG A 74 3.62 -17.80 24.55
CA ARG A 74 2.69 -17.10 23.65
C ARG A 74 2.08 -15.86 24.31
N ALA A 75 1.75 -15.94 25.60
CA ALA A 75 1.29 -14.80 26.41
C ALA A 75 2.31 -13.66 26.47
N GLN A 76 3.58 -13.97 26.74
CA GLN A 76 4.63 -12.96 26.77
C GLN A 76 4.87 -12.36 25.38
N MET A 77 4.85 -13.17 24.32
CA MET A 77 4.94 -12.67 22.94
C MET A 77 3.84 -11.67 22.63
N ALA A 78 2.58 -12.01 22.94
CA ALA A 78 1.43 -11.12 22.76
C ALA A 78 1.64 -9.79 23.48
N ALA A 79 1.99 -9.86 24.77
CA ALA A 79 2.22 -8.68 25.60
C ALA A 79 3.33 -7.78 25.07
N ILE A 80 4.42 -8.34 24.51
CA ILE A 80 5.52 -7.56 23.94
C ILE A 80 5.06 -6.83 22.66
N ILE A 81 4.41 -7.53 21.72
CA ILE A 81 3.96 -6.91 20.47
C ILE A 81 2.85 -5.88 20.70
N VAL A 82 1.89 -6.18 21.58
CA VAL A 82 0.83 -5.23 21.99
C VAL A 82 1.44 -3.95 22.55
N ARG A 83 2.47 -4.06 23.42
CA ARG A 83 3.19 -2.89 23.94
C ARG A 83 3.99 -2.15 22.88
N ALA A 84 4.59 -2.85 21.93
CA ALA A 84 5.36 -2.23 20.84
C ALA A 84 4.46 -1.38 19.92
N PHE A 85 3.29 -1.91 19.55
CA PHE A 85 2.34 -1.21 18.67
C PHE A 85 1.40 -0.27 19.42
N GLY A 86 1.36 -0.34 20.75
CA GLY A 86 0.54 0.53 21.60
C GLY A 86 -0.95 0.19 21.58
N SER A 87 -1.34 -1.05 21.27
CA SER A 87 -2.75 -1.40 21.02
C SER A 87 -3.67 -1.03 22.21
N PRO A 88 -4.70 -0.19 21.97
CA PRO A 88 -5.58 0.28 23.02
C PRO A 88 -6.50 -0.83 23.54
N ASP A 89 -7.13 -0.60 24.69
CA ASP A 89 -8.19 -1.48 25.18
C ASP A 89 -9.38 -1.44 24.22
N LYS A 90 -9.87 -2.62 23.81
CA LYS A 90 -11.02 -2.76 22.92
C LYS A 90 -12.28 -3.11 23.71
N THR A 91 -13.42 -2.65 23.22
CA THR A 91 -14.74 -2.90 23.84
C THR A 91 -15.31 -4.27 23.50
N ASP A 92 -14.86 -4.88 22.41
CA ASP A 92 -15.38 -6.17 21.95
C ASP A 92 -14.93 -7.30 22.87
N LYS A 93 -15.91 -8.06 23.36
CA LYS A 93 -15.66 -9.25 24.16
C LYS A 93 -15.35 -10.43 23.25
N VAL A 94 -14.10 -10.87 23.27
CA VAL A 94 -13.67 -12.15 22.72
C VAL A 94 -13.30 -13.05 23.89
N GLU A 95 -13.93 -14.21 23.97
CA GLU A 95 -13.69 -15.18 25.04
C GLU A 95 -12.99 -16.42 24.50
N PHE A 96 -12.04 -16.93 25.29
CA PHE A 96 -11.33 -18.17 25.02
C PHE A 96 -11.45 -19.09 26.22
N SER A 97 -11.60 -20.39 25.98
CA SER A 97 -11.86 -21.36 27.05
C SER A 97 -10.70 -21.54 28.03
N ASP A 98 -9.49 -21.09 27.65
CA ASP A 98 -8.26 -21.17 28.43
C ASP A 98 -7.77 -19.79 28.95
N ILE A 99 -8.60 -18.75 28.89
CA ILE A 99 -8.34 -17.42 29.46
C ILE A 99 -9.52 -17.04 30.35
N LYS A 100 -9.30 -16.88 31.66
CA LYS A 100 -10.36 -16.58 32.63
C LYS A 100 -10.65 -15.09 32.77
N GLY A 101 -9.71 -14.25 32.36
CA GLY A 101 -9.84 -12.79 32.28
C GLY A 101 -9.12 -12.02 33.39
N ASP A 102 -8.72 -12.68 34.49
CA ASP A 102 -7.99 -12.07 35.60
C ASP A 102 -6.47 -12.31 35.55
N GLU A 103 -6.02 -13.13 34.60
CA GLU A 103 -4.60 -13.36 34.36
C GLU A 103 -3.92 -12.09 33.81
N TRP A 104 -2.65 -11.86 34.19
CA TRP A 104 -1.89 -10.67 33.78
C TRP A 104 -1.81 -10.46 32.25
N TYR A 105 -1.90 -11.55 31.48
CA TYR A 105 -1.81 -11.55 30.02
C TYR A 105 -3.17 -11.52 29.32
N ALA A 106 -4.29 -11.64 30.04
CA ALA A 106 -5.60 -11.87 29.43
C ALA A 106 -5.97 -10.77 28.43
N ALA A 107 -5.79 -9.50 28.83
CA ALA A 107 -6.04 -8.36 27.96
C ALA A 107 -5.13 -8.34 26.73
N ASP A 108 -3.82 -8.55 26.91
CA ASP A 108 -2.85 -8.54 25.81
C ASP A 108 -3.07 -9.68 24.80
N MET A 109 -3.50 -10.85 25.27
CA MET A 109 -3.86 -11.97 24.40
C MET A 109 -5.08 -11.66 23.52
N VAL A 110 -6.12 -11.05 24.11
CA VAL A 110 -7.32 -10.62 23.37
C VAL A 110 -6.95 -9.53 22.36
N LYS A 111 -6.15 -8.54 22.76
CA LYS A 111 -5.66 -7.50 21.85
C LYS A 111 -4.86 -8.07 20.68
N ALA A 112 -3.91 -8.96 20.93
CA ALA A 112 -3.12 -9.58 19.87
C ALA A 112 -3.96 -10.41 18.90
N TYR A 113 -5.05 -11.03 19.38
CA TYR A 113 -6.04 -11.67 18.51
C TYR A 113 -6.81 -10.65 17.66
N GLN A 114 -7.31 -9.58 18.27
CA GLN A 114 -8.05 -8.52 17.58
C GLN A 114 -7.18 -7.72 16.59
N MET A 115 -5.88 -7.60 16.86
CA MET A 115 -4.87 -7.07 15.94
C MET A 115 -4.64 -7.98 14.72
N GLY A 116 -5.15 -9.21 14.74
CA GLY A 116 -5.00 -10.20 13.67
C GLY A 116 -3.62 -10.83 13.59
N ILE A 117 -2.83 -10.80 14.67
CA ILE A 117 -1.42 -11.24 14.65
C ILE A 117 -1.22 -12.60 15.32
N ILE A 118 -2.00 -12.92 16.36
CA ILE A 118 -1.94 -14.20 17.07
C ILE A 118 -3.29 -14.89 16.98
N PHE A 119 -3.28 -16.14 16.52
CA PHE A 119 -4.46 -16.98 16.46
C PHE A 119 -4.31 -18.21 17.34
N GLY A 120 -5.46 -18.72 17.78
CA GLY A 120 -5.61 -19.95 18.53
C GLY A 120 -6.17 -21.10 17.69
N SER A 121 -6.49 -22.22 18.33
CA SER A 121 -7.23 -23.33 17.72
C SER A 121 -8.24 -23.87 18.72
N ASP A 122 -9.34 -24.45 18.24
CA ASP A 122 -10.33 -25.16 19.09
C ASP A 122 -10.87 -24.30 20.25
N GLY A 123 -11.03 -22.99 20.03
CA GLY A 123 -11.49 -22.03 21.05
C GLY A 123 -10.48 -21.76 22.17
N LYS A 124 -9.18 -22.00 21.93
CA LYS A 124 -8.07 -21.81 22.88
C LYS A 124 -6.93 -21.01 22.28
N MET A 125 -6.22 -20.24 23.11
CA MET A 125 -5.08 -19.42 22.69
C MET A 125 -3.72 -19.98 23.12
N TYR A 126 -3.70 -20.95 24.04
CA TYR A 126 -2.53 -21.61 24.59
C TYR A 126 -1.49 -20.65 25.19
N PRO A 127 -1.89 -19.77 26.13
CA PRO A 127 -1.05 -18.66 26.60
C PRO A 127 0.28 -19.09 27.22
N ASP A 128 0.28 -20.17 28.02
CA ASP A 128 1.46 -20.64 28.75
C ASP A 128 2.42 -21.52 27.92
N ARG A 129 2.06 -21.86 26.68
CA ARG A 129 2.93 -22.66 25.80
C ARG A 129 4.10 -21.81 25.30
N PHE A 130 5.30 -22.37 25.28
CA PHE A 130 6.44 -21.75 24.60
C PHE A 130 6.18 -21.58 23.10
N ILE A 131 6.53 -20.41 22.59
CA ILE A 131 6.30 -20.05 21.19
C ILE A 131 7.46 -20.54 20.32
N THR A 132 7.12 -21.14 19.17
CA THR A 132 8.10 -21.59 18.20
C THR A 132 8.59 -20.46 17.30
N ARG A 133 9.77 -20.60 16.70
CA ARG A 133 10.36 -19.57 15.84
C ARG A 133 9.52 -19.30 14.59
N GLN A 134 8.90 -20.32 13.98
CA GLN A 134 7.98 -20.12 12.85
C GLN A 134 6.72 -19.33 13.24
N GLU A 135 6.21 -19.53 14.47
CA GLU A 135 5.08 -18.73 14.97
C GLU A 135 5.49 -17.26 15.17
N VAL A 136 6.71 -17.01 15.64
CA VAL A 136 7.24 -15.64 15.73
C VAL A 136 7.32 -14.98 14.36
N CYS A 137 7.84 -15.68 13.34
CA CYS A 137 7.85 -15.16 11.98
C CYS A 137 6.44 -14.81 11.49
N ALA A 138 5.48 -15.71 11.70
CA ALA A 138 4.09 -15.48 11.29
C ALA A 138 3.46 -14.27 12.00
N ILE A 139 3.71 -14.10 13.30
CA ILE A 139 3.23 -12.93 14.07
C ILE A 139 3.84 -11.64 13.53
N LEU A 140 5.15 -11.60 13.30
CA LEU A 140 5.85 -10.41 12.82
C LEU A 140 5.45 -10.07 11.39
N ALA A 141 5.35 -11.05 10.50
CA ALA A 141 4.88 -10.84 9.14
C ALA A 141 3.50 -10.17 9.12
N ARG A 142 2.56 -10.64 9.97
CA ARG A 142 1.21 -10.06 10.08
C ARG A 142 1.22 -8.68 10.75
N ALA A 143 2.00 -8.50 11.80
CA ALA A 143 2.09 -7.21 12.51
C ALA A 143 2.61 -6.10 11.59
N PHE A 144 3.66 -6.40 10.81
CA PHE A 144 4.30 -5.48 9.87
C PHE A 144 3.74 -5.56 8.45
N LYS A 145 2.65 -6.33 8.24
CA LYS A 145 2.00 -6.54 6.94
C LYS A 145 2.99 -6.85 5.81
N LEU A 146 3.96 -7.73 6.06
CA LEU A 146 4.88 -8.21 5.03
C LEU A 146 4.11 -9.03 4.00
N SER A 147 4.36 -8.77 2.72
CA SER A 147 3.77 -9.55 1.64
C SER A 147 4.22 -11.00 1.75
N PRO A 148 3.29 -11.98 1.78
CA PRO A 148 3.65 -13.40 1.77
C PRO A 148 4.52 -13.73 0.56
N SER A 149 5.48 -14.65 0.73
CA SER A 149 6.38 -15.06 -0.35
C SER A 149 6.32 -16.55 -0.59
N LYS A 150 6.25 -16.96 -1.87
CA LYS A 150 6.29 -18.38 -2.28
C LYS A 150 7.71 -18.94 -2.37
N THR A 151 8.70 -18.06 -2.39
CA THR A 151 10.13 -18.41 -2.50
C THR A 151 10.93 -17.77 -1.38
N ILE A 152 12.05 -18.40 -1.04
CA ILE A 152 13.01 -17.90 -0.06
C ILE A 152 14.31 -17.52 -0.80
N ASN A 153 14.89 -16.36 -0.48
CA ASN A 153 16.09 -15.83 -1.14
C ASN A 153 17.40 -16.36 -0.53
N LYS A 154 17.30 -17.29 0.42
CA LYS A 154 18.44 -17.88 1.13
C LYS A 154 18.19 -19.36 1.43
N GLU A 155 19.24 -20.16 1.30
CA GLU A 155 19.17 -21.59 1.58
C GLU A 155 19.32 -21.91 3.07
N PHE A 156 18.48 -22.81 3.57
CA PHE A 156 18.56 -23.35 4.93
C PHE A 156 18.42 -24.87 4.91
N LYS A 157 19.18 -25.54 5.77
CA LYS A 157 19.23 -27.02 5.85
C LYS A 157 17.94 -27.64 6.37
N ASP A 158 17.13 -26.86 7.07
CA ASP A 158 15.91 -27.26 7.76
C ASP A 158 14.68 -26.50 7.25
N ALA A 159 14.76 -25.92 6.04
CA ALA A 159 13.64 -25.21 5.42
C ALA A 159 12.42 -26.12 5.19
N ASP A 160 12.63 -27.43 5.05
CA ASP A 160 11.58 -28.45 4.92
C ASP A 160 10.84 -28.74 6.22
N MET A 161 11.39 -28.33 7.38
CA MET A 161 10.73 -28.43 8.68
C MET A 161 9.71 -27.31 8.93
N ILE A 162 9.68 -26.27 8.08
CA ILE A 162 8.70 -25.18 8.19
C ILE A 162 7.32 -25.75 7.89
N SER A 163 6.38 -25.54 8.80
CA SER A 163 5.00 -25.98 8.60
C SER A 163 4.35 -25.21 7.45
N GLU A 164 3.56 -25.90 6.61
CA GLU A 164 2.99 -25.30 5.40
C GLU A 164 2.18 -24.03 5.67
N TRP A 165 1.47 -23.97 6.80
CA TRP A 165 0.68 -22.79 7.22
C TRP A 165 1.52 -21.55 7.55
N ALA A 166 2.81 -21.70 7.85
CA ALA A 166 3.70 -20.61 8.25
C ALA A 166 4.71 -20.24 7.16
N LYS A 167 4.73 -21.02 6.07
CA LYS A 167 5.83 -21.05 5.12
C LYS A 167 6.01 -19.71 4.41
N GLU A 168 4.91 -19.15 3.93
CA GLU A 168 4.96 -17.89 3.20
C GLU A 168 5.34 -16.71 4.10
N GLU A 169 4.90 -16.70 5.36
CA GLU A 169 5.31 -15.67 6.32
C GLU A 169 6.76 -15.82 6.78
N VAL A 170 7.24 -17.05 6.99
CA VAL A 170 8.66 -17.29 7.28
C VAL A 170 9.52 -16.79 6.12
N TYR A 171 9.14 -17.09 4.87
CA TYR A 171 9.85 -16.63 3.70
C TYR A 171 9.83 -15.10 3.59
N ALA A 172 8.69 -14.46 3.86
CA ALA A 172 8.58 -13.00 3.85
C ALA A 172 9.54 -12.33 4.84
N VAL A 173 9.60 -12.82 6.09
CA VAL A 173 10.48 -12.25 7.13
C VAL A 173 11.95 -12.47 6.83
N VAL A 174 12.32 -13.64 6.28
CA VAL A 174 13.69 -13.93 5.87
C VAL A 174 14.10 -13.07 4.68
N ASN A 175 13.24 -12.98 3.65
CA ASN A 175 13.54 -12.20 2.45
C ASN A 175 13.71 -10.72 2.75
N ALA A 176 12.95 -10.20 3.72
CA ALA A 176 13.10 -8.84 4.22
C ALA A 176 14.36 -8.62 5.08
N GLY A 177 15.15 -9.67 5.35
CA GLY A 177 16.43 -9.59 6.04
C GLY A 177 16.35 -9.49 7.56
N TYR A 178 15.15 -9.46 8.14
CA TYR A 178 14.97 -9.30 9.59
C TYR A 178 15.37 -10.53 10.39
N ILE A 179 15.24 -11.73 9.80
CA ILE A 179 15.69 -13.00 10.38
C ILE A 179 16.63 -13.69 9.41
N GLN A 180 17.85 -13.99 9.89
CA GLN A 180 18.92 -14.54 9.05
C GLN A 180 19.24 -16.01 9.32
N GLY A 181 18.70 -16.57 10.40
CA GLY A 181 19.11 -17.88 10.95
C GLY A 181 20.53 -17.87 11.53
N TYR A 182 21.05 -19.05 11.87
CA TYR A 182 22.43 -19.23 12.33
C TYR A 182 23.01 -20.52 11.73
N ASN A 183 24.27 -20.48 11.28
CA ASN A 183 24.96 -21.65 10.68
C ASN A 183 24.18 -22.36 9.55
N GLY A 184 23.37 -21.60 8.79
CA GLY A 184 22.51 -22.12 7.71
C GLY A 184 21.26 -22.85 8.18
N ILE A 185 20.79 -22.58 9.41
CA ILE A 185 19.62 -23.20 10.05
C ILE A 185 18.66 -22.10 10.54
N LEU A 186 17.35 -22.32 10.38
CA LEU A 186 16.29 -21.44 10.90
C LEU A 186 15.80 -21.86 12.29
N ASP A 187 15.80 -23.17 12.55
CA ASP A 187 15.19 -23.87 13.68
C ASP A 187 13.69 -23.54 13.82
N PRO A 188 12.85 -23.80 12.80
CA PRO A 188 11.47 -23.29 12.77
C PRO A 188 10.60 -23.83 13.91
N LEU A 189 10.85 -25.05 14.39
CA LEU A 189 10.10 -25.70 15.47
C LEU A 189 10.70 -25.46 16.85
N GLY A 190 11.92 -24.92 16.94
CA GLY A 190 12.56 -24.56 18.21
C GLY A 190 11.89 -23.38 18.90
N TYR A 191 12.08 -23.29 20.22
CA TYR A 191 11.58 -22.18 21.02
C TYR A 191 12.55 -20.99 21.00
N ILE A 192 12.02 -19.77 21.09
CA ILE A 192 12.82 -18.55 21.07
C ILE A 192 13.10 -18.04 22.50
N THR A 193 14.35 -17.65 22.77
CA THR A 193 14.70 -17.01 24.04
C THR A 193 14.38 -15.52 24.03
N ARG A 194 14.33 -14.89 25.21
CA ARG A 194 14.13 -13.44 25.37
C ARG A 194 15.21 -12.62 24.66
N ALA A 195 16.48 -13.02 24.77
CA ALA A 195 17.60 -12.37 24.08
C ALA A 195 17.50 -12.48 22.56
N GLN A 196 17.15 -13.66 22.04
CA GLN A 196 16.97 -13.87 20.61
C GLN A 196 15.82 -13.02 20.06
N PHE A 197 14.70 -12.96 20.78
CA PHE A 197 13.57 -12.16 20.32
C PHE A 197 13.84 -10.66 20.42
N ALA A 198 14.55 -10.19 21.45
CA ALA A 198 15.01 -8.80 21.53
C ALA A 198 15.83 -8.43 20.29
N GLN A 199 16.74 -9.31 19.85
CA GLN A 199 17.52 -9.10 18.64
C GLN A 199 16.67 -9.05 17.37
N VAL A 200 15.64 -9.90 17.28
CA VAL A 200 14.69 -9.84 16.15
C VAL A 200 13.98 -8.48 16.12
N LEU A 201 13.45 -8.01 17.25
CA LEU A 201 12.81 -6.69 17.33
C LEU A 201 13.77 -5.55 17.00
N TYR A 202 15.02 -5.65 17.46
CA TYR A 202 16.08 -4.68 17.15
C TYR A 202 16.43 -4.62 15.65
N ASN A 203 16.26 -5.73 14.92
CA ASN A 203 16.39 -5.74 13.47
C ASN A 203 15.16 -5.12 12.78
N PHE A 204 13.97 -5.31 13.35
CA PHE A 204 12.71 -4.82 12.80
C PHE A 204 12.51 -3.32 12.99
N ILE A 205 12.78 -2.76 14.18
CA ILE A 205 12.50 -1.36 14.49
C ILE A 205 13.70 -0.73 15.19
N LYS A 206 14.16 0.39 14.65
CA LYS A 206 15.31 1.13 15.17
C LYS A 206 14.90 2.24 16.12
N GLN A 207 13.73 2.83 15.89
CA GLN A 207 13.18 3.87 16.77
C GLN A 207 11.69 3.67 17.02
N TYR A 208 11.30 3.75 18.30
CA TYR A 208 9.92 3.82 18.73
C TYR A 208 9.59 5.26 19.14
N ILE A 209 8.60 5.86 18.50
CA ILE A 209 8.04 7.15 18.87
C ILE A 209 6.79 6.88 19.70
N ARG A 210 6.88 7.20 20.98
CA ARG A 210 5.85 6.90 21.99
C ARG A 210 5.33 8.15 22.71
N GLU A 211 5.88 9.31 22.40
CA GLU A 211 5.44 10.60 22.92
C GLU A 211 5.01 11.52 21.76
N PRO A 212 3.95 12.33 21.93
CA PRO A 212 3.54 13.29 20.91
C PRO A 212 4.63 14.36 20.74
N GLY A 213 4.74 14.90 19.54
CA GLY A 213 5.69 15.98 19.28
C GLY A 213 6.22 16.04 17.85
N LYS A 214 7.12 16.99 17.65
CA LYS A 214 7.80 17.23 16.38
C LYS A 214 9.15 16.53 16.37
N TYR A 215 9.41 15.76 15.32
CA TYR A 215 10.64 15.02 15.10
C TYR A 215 11.29 15.45 13.78
N THR A 216 12.49 16.01 13.87
CA THR A 216 13.29 16.45 12.71
C THR A 216 14.58 15.63 12.53
N GLN A 217 14.76 14.60 13.35
CA GLN A 217 15.87 13.66 13.29
C GLN A 217 15.36 12.30 13.75
N LEU A 218 15.74 11.25 13.02
CA LEU A 218 15.34 9.87 13.29
C LEU A 218 16.56 8.95 13.18
N SER A 219 16.53 7.83 13.91
CA SER A 219 17.50 6.76 13.76
C SER A 219 17.37 6.12 12.37
N GLU A 220 18.50 5.72 11.78
CA GLU A 220 18.50 5.00 10.51
C GLU A 220 17.79 3.65 10.64
N GLY A 221 16.92 3.34 9.68
CA GLY A 221 16.11 2.12 9.62
C GLY A 221 14.62 2.38 9.86
N ASN A 222 13.90 1.32 10.23
CA ASN A 222 12.46 1.39 10.41
C ASN A 222 12.06 2.15 11.68
N VAL A 223 10.97 2.90 11.59
CA VAL A 223 10.43 3.73 12.68
C VAL A 223 9.00 3.31 12.99
N LEU A 224 8.65 3.16 14.27
CA LEU A 224 7.29 2.85 14.72
C LEU A 224 6.74 4.01 15.56
N VAL A 225 5.64 4.60 15.13
CA VAL A 225 4.87 5.62 15.86
C VAL A 225 3.68 4.94 16.56
N SER A 226 3.57 5.06 17.87
CA SER A 226 2.53 4.38 18.68
C SER A 226 1.71 5.35 19.53
N THR A 227 1.73 6.64 19.19
CA THR A 227 1.00 7.71 19.89
C THR A 227 0.51 8.74 18.87
N PRO A 228 -0.66 9.36 19.08
CA PRO A 228 -1.14 10.43 18.22
C PRO A 228 -0.36 11.73 18.43
N GLY A 229 -0.58 12.72 17.56
CA GLY A 229 0.00 14.06 17.66
C GLY A 229 1.48 14.11 17.29
N VAL A 230 1.92 13.23 16.38
CA VAL A 230 3.29 13.17 15.90
C VAL A 230 3.41 13.90 14.57
N LEU A 231 4.36 14.83 14.50
CA LEU A 231 4.79 15.50 13.29
C LEU A 231 6.21 15.06 12.95
N LEU A 232 6.36 14.36 11.83
CA LEU A 232 7.67 14.10 11.23
C LEU A 232 7.94 15.21 10.21
N GLU A 233 9.06 15.92 10.34
CA GLU A 233 9.38 17.06 9.48
C GLU A 233 10.84 17.04 9.00
N ASP A 234 11.05 17.23 7.69
CA ASP A 234 12.36 17.34 7.04
C ASP A 234 13.29 16.14 7.31
N VAL A 235 12.73 14.92 7.27
CA VAL A 235 13.43 13.66 7.55
C VAL A 235 13.31 12.65 6.42
N ILE A 236 14.33 11.81 6.29
CA ILE A 236 14.33 10.64 5.42
C ILE A 236 14.31 9.39 6.29
N ILE A 237 13.36 8.50 6.03
CA ILE A 237 13.24 7.21 6.71
C ILE A 237 13.76 6.15 5.74
N ASN A 238 14.99 5.68 5.99
CA ASN A 238 15.64 4.61 5.23
C ASN A 238 15.09 3.23 5.65
N GLY A 239 13.81 2.99 5.40
CA GLY A 239 13.09 1.81 5.83
C GLY A 239 11.58 2.01 5.86
N ASP A 240 10.90 1.14 6.59
CA ASP A 240 9.46 1.21 6.81
C ASP A 240 9.12 2.23 7.92
N LEU A 241 8.05 2.99 7.69
CA LEU A 241 7.36 3.77 8.72
C LEU A 241 6.09 3.03 9.12
N VAL A 242 5.95 2.72 10.41
CA VAL A 242 4.78 2.01 10.95
C VAL A 242 4.00 2.94 11.87
N ILE A 243 2.75 3.22 11.52
CA ILE A 243 1.79 3.92 12.36
C ILE A 243 1.01 2.85 13.13
N GLY A 244 1.47 2.57 14.35
CA GLY A 244 0.94 1.52 15.23
C GLY A 244 -0.44 1.83 15.79
N ASP A 245 -1.08 0.77 16.29
CA ASP A 245 -2.43 0.74 16.84
C ASP A 245 -2.64 1.80 17.96
N GLY A 246 -1.60 2.17 18.71
CA GLY A 246 -1.65 3.16 19.79
C GLY A 246 -1.88 4.60 19.36
N VAL A 247 -1.76 4.90 18.06
CA VAL A 247 -2.24 6.17 17.50
C VAL A 247 -3.76 6.29 17.65
N GLY A 248 -4.49 5.17 17.66
CA GLY A 248 -5.94 5.14 17.81
C GLY A 248 -6.64 6.02 16.78
N ASP A 249 -7.58 6.86 17.22
CA ASP A 249 -8.30 7.83 16.37
C ASP A 249 -7.60 9.18 16.19
N GLY A 250 -6.39 9.35 16.74
CA GLY A 250 -5.64 10.59 16.57
C GLY A 250 -4.93 10.68 15.22
N ASP A 251 -3.97 11.59 15.12
CA ASP A 251 -3.31 11.95 13.86
C ASP A 251 -1.80 11.70 13.87
N VAL A 252 -1.26 11.50 12.66
CA VAL A 252 0.17 11.61 12.35
C VAL A 252 0.33 12.42 11.07
N THR A 253 1.27 13.37 11.09
CA THR A 253 1.57 14.27 9.98
C THR A 253 3.01 14.06 9.47
N LEU A 254 3.14 13.96 8.15
CA LEU A 254 4.40 13.86 7.41
C LEU A 254 4.58 15.13 6.56
N ASN A 255 5.56 15.97 6.92
CA ASN A 255 5.85 17.21 6.21
C ASN A 255 7.28 17.21 5.66
N ASN A 256 7.45 17.26 4.33
CA ASN A 256 8.76 17.07 3.67
C ASN A 256 9.46 15.76 4.11
N VAL A 257 8.72 14.66 4.19
CA VAL A 257 9.26 13.36 4.61
C VAL A 257 9.40 12.42 3.42
N ALA A 258 10.54 11.78 3.28
CA ALA A 258 10.73 10.68 2.34
C ALA A 258 10.75 9.33 3.07
N VAL A 259 9.85 8.42 2.71
CA VAL A 259 9.86 7.03 3.19
C VAL A 259 10.37 6.15 2.04
N THR A 260 11.54 5.55 2.21
CA THR A 260 12.14 4.70 1.16
C THR A 260 11.55 3.30 1.13
N GLY A 261 11.01 2.82 2.26
CA GLY A 261 10.28 1.58 2.38
C GLY A 261 8.77 1.79 2.27
N ARG A 262 8.02 1.13 3.15
CA ARG A 262 6.56 1.14 3.18
C ARG A 262 6.06 1.98 4.34
N LEU A 263 4.92 2.63 4.14
CA LEU A 263 4.13 3.21 5.22
C LEU A 263 3.03 2.22 5.62
N VAL A 264 3.16 1.59 6.79
CA VAL A 264 2.16 0.65 7.32
C VAL A 264 1.26 1.38 8.32
N VAL A 265 -0.03 1.47 8.03
CA VAL A 265 -1.01 2.25 8.80
C VAL A 265 -1.96 1.32 9.55
N ARG A 266 -1.76 1.16 10.85
CA ARG A 266 -2.60 0.34 11.74
C ARG A 266 -3.45 1.18 12.69
N GLY A 267 -2.98 2.39 13.03
CA GLY A 267 -3.74 3.42 13.74
C GLY A 267 -3.83 4.72 12.92
N GLY A 268 -4.62 5.67 13.42
CA GLY A 268 -4.90 6.96 12.78
C GLY A 268 -6.38 7.11 12.43
N GLY A 269 -7.03 8.19 12.88
CA GLY A 269 -8.46 8.43 12.66
C GLY A 269 -8.78 9.11 11.33
N THR A 270 -9.99 9.67 11.25
CA THR A 270 -10.47 10.43 10.08
C THR A 270 -9.73 11.76 9.87
N ASN A 271 -8.91 12.19 10.83
CA ASN A 271 -8.02 13.35 10.71
C ASN A 271 -6.55 12.96 10.50
N SER A 272 -6.28 11.67 10.31
CA SER A 272 -4.97 11.13 9.94
C SER A 272 -5.03 10.64 8.49
N ILE A 273 -4.03 9.96 7.94
CA ILE A 273 -2.61 10.27 7.90
C ILE A 273 -2.43 11.47 6.98
N ILE A 274 -1.74 12.51 7.43
CA ILE A 274 -1.60 13.77 6.67
C ILE A 274 -0.22 13.80 6.01
N ILE A 275 -0.16 13.93 4.68
CA ILE A 275 1.08 13.95 3.91
C ILE A 275 1.19 15.27 3.13
N THR A 276 2.16 16.11 3.47
CA THR A 276 2.28 17.49 2.97
C THR A 276 3.70 17.84 2.49
N GLY A 277 3.84 19.00 1.84
CA GLY A 277 5.13 19.51 1.39
C GLY A 277 5.75 18.67 0.29
N ASN A 278 7.07 18.53 0.27
CA ASN A 278 7.79 17.71 -0.72
C ASN A 278 7.91 16.23 -0.28
N SER A 279 6.89 15.71 0.40
CA SER A 279 6.92 14.34 0.91
C SER A 279 6.87 13.31 -0.22
N TYR A 280 7.59 12.20 -0.03
CA TYR A 280 7.60 11.06 -0.95
C TYR A 280 7.25 9.79 -0.20
N VAL A 281 6.10 9.19 -0.55
CA VAL A 281 5.65 7.91 -0.02
C VAL A 281 5.17 7.06 -1.19
N ASN A 282 5.94 6.03 -1.54
CA ASN A 282 5.58 5.20 -2.69
C ASN A 282 4.53 4.15 -2.35
N ASN A 283 4.61 3.49 -1.19
CA ASN A 283 3.73 2.38 -0.84
C ASN A 283 3.10 2.61 0.54
N ILE A 284 1.77 2.63 0.60
CA ILE A 284 0.99 2.69 1.85
C ILE A 284 0.18 1.40 1.99
N ILE A 285 0.25 0.76 3.15
CA ILE A 285 -0.60 -0.38 3.51
C ILE A 285 -1.50 0.05 4.66
N VAL A 286 -2.78 0.23 4.38
CA VAL A 286 -3.80 0.57 5.35
C VAL A 286 -4.40 -0.72 5.91
N ALA A 287 -4.10 -0.98 7.18
CA ALA A 287 -4.26 -2.25 7.88
C ALA A 287 -5.08 -2.12 9.17
N ARG A 288 -5.85 -1.04 9.30
CA ARG A 288 -6.64 -0.75 10.50
C ARG A 288 -7.80 -1.76 10.68
N VAL A 289 -8.06 -2.14 11.93
CA VAL A 289 -9.01 -3.20 12.31
C VAL A 289 -9.89 -2.86 13.53
N ASP A 290 -9.87 -1.60 13.98
CA ASP A 290 -10.67 -1.07 15.08
C ASP A 290 -11.09 0.38 14.89
N GLY A 291 -11.29 0.80 13.64
CA GLY A 291 -11.82 2.13 13.35
C GLY A 291 -11.50 2.63 11.97
N LYS A 292 -12.11 3.75 11.61
CA LYS A 292 -11.93 4.36 10.30
C LYS A 292 -10.61 5.12 10.24
N VAL A 293 -10.00 5.13 9.07
CA VAL A 293 -8.75 5.87 8.83
C VAL A 293 -8.85 6.64 7.53
N ARG A 294 -8.32 7.86 7.53
CA ARG A 294 -8.13 8.63 6.31
C ARG A 294 -6.67 8.56 5.86
N VAL A 295 -6.41 8.72 4.57
CA VAL A 295 -5.10 9.07 4.01
C VAL A 295 -5.30 10.33 3.19
N TYR A 296 -4.64 11.41 3.56
CA TYR A 296 -4.75 12.73 2.93
C TYR A 296 -3.41 13.14 2.34
N THR A 297 -3.41 13.58 1.09
CA THR A 297 -2.26 14.27 0.47
C THR A 297 -2.60 15.72 0.14
N GLU A 298 -1.66 16.62 0.44
CA GLU A 298 -1.74 18.02 0.00
C GLU A 298 -1.66 18.12 -1.53
N GLU A 299 -2.20 19.21 -2.09
CA GLU A 299 -2.06 19.50 -3.51
C GLU A 299 -0.57 19.52 -3.93
N GLY A 300 -0.24 18.77 -4.99
CA GLY A 300 1.13 18.61 -5.47
C GLY A 300 1.87 17.39 -4.89
N VAL A 301 1.31 16.71 -3.88
CA VAL A 301 1.83 15.45 -3.35
C VAL A 301 1.11 14.26 -3.97
N GLU A 302 1.88 13.38 -4.62
CA GLU A 302 1.41 12.11 -5.17
C GLU A 302 1.93 10.92 -4.36
N VAL A 303 1.05 9.96 -4.08
CA VAL A 303 1.42 8.65 -3.53
C VAL A 303 1.36 7.58 -4.61
N GLY A 304 2.37 6.70 -4.64
CA GLY A 304 2.53 5.67 -5.67
C GLY A 304 1.45 4.57 -5.65
N GLU A 305 1.26 3.92 -4.51
CA GLU A 305 0.25 2.90 -4.29
C GLU A 305 -0.27 2.96 -2.84
N VAL A 306 -1.60 2.83 -2.69
CA VAL A 306 -2.27 2.60 -1.41
C VAL A 306 -2.99 1.25 -1.47
N ILE A 307 -2.70 0.37 -0.51
CA ILE A 307 -3.32 -0.96 -0.38
C ILE A 307 -4.20 -0.96 0.86
N VAL A 308 -5.50 -1.19 0.70
CA VAL A 308 -6.44 -1.41 1.81
C VAL A 308 -6.51 -2.90 2.12
N ASP A 309 -5.90 -3.30 3.24
CA ASP A 309 -5.77 -4.67 3.76
C ASP A 309 -6.24 -4.76 5.25
N GLY A 310 -7.05 -3.78 5.66
CA GLY A 310 -7.70 -3.69 6.97
C GLY A 310 -9.11 -4.29 6.97
N LYS A 311 -9.86 -4.08 8.05
CA LYS A 311 -11.27 -4.49 8.13
C LYS A 311 -12.25 -3.33 8.16
N ASP A 312 -11.75 -2.12 8.35
CA ASP A 312 -12.55 -0.92 8.54
C ASP A 312 -12.54 0.01 7.33
N ASP A 313 -13.50 0.92 7.33
CA ASP A 313 -13.63 1.93 6.29
C ASP A 313 -12.38 2.79 6.14
N VAL A 314 -12.03 3.07 4.90
CA VAL A 314 -10.90 3.94 4.53
C VAL A 314 -11.38 5.12 3.72
N VAL A 315 -10.90 6.32 4.04
CA VAL A 315 -11.11 7.53 3.24
C VAL A 315 -9.78 7.91 2.58
N ILE A 316 -9.80 8.21 1.29
CA ILE A 316 -8.66 8.63 0.50
C ILE A 316 -8.95 10.03 -0.04
N GLU A 317 -8.10 10.99 0.31
CA GLU A 317 -8.16 12.37 -0.17
C GLU A 317 -6.82 12.75 -0.82
N GLY A 318 -6.86 13.41 -1.97
CA GLY A 318 -5.66 13.85 -2.70
C GLY A 318 -5.30 13.00 -3.93
N THR A 319 -4.02 12.98 -4.29
CA THR A 319 -3.52 12.40 -5.57
C THR A 319 -2.85 11.04 -5.36
N ILE A 320 -3.47 9.98 -5.89
CA ILE A 320 -2.98 8.60 -5.77
C ILE A 320 -2.83 7.96 -7.15
N ARG A 321 -1.69 7.33 -7.42
CA ARG A 321 -1.48 6.65 -8.70
C ARG A 321 -2.20 5.29 -8.75
N VAL A 322 -2.09 4.47 -7.70
CA VAL A 322 -2.80 3.18 -7.60
C VAL A 322 -3.47 3.02 -6.24
N LEU A 323 -4.75 2.66 -6.21
CA LEU A 323 -5.47 2.26 -5.01
C LEU A 323 -5.92 0.80 -5.16
N THR A 324 -5.39 -0.09 -4.35
CA THR A 324 -5.73 -1.52 -4.32
C THR A 324 -6.59 -1.81 -3.11
N ILE A 325 -7.82 -2.28 -3.32
CA ILE A 325 -8.76 -2.69 -2.27
C ILE A 325 -8.71 -4.21 -2.15
N ALA A 326 -7.83 -4.70 -1.29
CA ALA A 326 -7.58 -6.13 -1.09
C ALA A 326 -8.52 -6.75 -0.05
N ALA A 327 -8.89 -5.99 0.97
CA ALA A 327 -9.80 -6.42 2.02
C ALA A 327 -11.23 -6.64 1.52
N GLU A 328 -11.90 -7.66 2.05
CA GLU A 328 -13.31 -7.96 1.78
C GLU A 328 -14.24 -7.23 2.76
N ASN A 329 -15.48 -6.94 2.33
CA ASN A 329 -16.53 -6.30 3.15
C ASN A 329 -16.09 -4.94 3.71
N VAL A 330 -15.26 -4.21 2.96
CA VAL A 330 -14.75 -2.90 3.36
C VAL A 330 -15.41 -1.80 2.54
N LYS A 331 -15.63 -0.63 3.16
CA LYS A 331 -16.01 0.58 2.43
C LYS A 331 -14.78 1.47 2.22
N VAL A 332 -14.55 1.88 0.98
CA VAL A 332 -13.48 2.82 0.63
C VAL A 332 -14.08 4.03 -0.07
N ALA A 333 -13.85 5.22 0.48
CA ALA A 333 -14.28 6.48 -0.09
C ALA A 333 -13.09 7.24 -0.68
N ALA A 334 -13.22 7.69 -1.93
CA ALA A 334 -12.31 8.64 -2.56
C ALA A 334 -13.00 10.01 -2.57
N GLU A 335 -12.49 10.96 -1.79
CA GLU A 335 -13.12 12.27 -1.57
C GLU A 335 -12.16 13.39 -1.98
N GLY A 336 -12.59 14.31 -2.85
CA GLY A 336 -11.81 15.50 -3.23
C GLY A 336 -10.40 15.19 -3.74
N GLY A 337 -10.26 14.28 -4.71
CA GLY A 337 -8.95 13.83 -5.18
C GLY A 337 -8.91 13.25 -6.58
N TYR A 338 -7.72 12.86 -7.01
CA TYR A 338 -7.50 12.21 -8.30
C TYR A 338 -6.85 10.85 -8.07
N ILE A 339 -7.50 9.79 -8.58
CA ILE A 339 -6.97 8.43 -8.52
C ILE A 339 -6.80 7.91 -9.94
N LYS A 340 -5.57 7.59 -10.34
CA LYS A 340 -5.32 7.09 -11.69
C LYS A 340 -5.91 5.69 -11.89
N SER A 341 -5.66 4.76 -10.96
CA SER A 341 -6.21 3.41 -11.05
C SER A 341 -6.70 2.91 -9.71
N ILE A 342 -7.91 2.36 -9.67
CA ILE A 342 -8.43 1.58 -8.57
C ILE A 342 -8.51 0.12 -9.00
N ALA A 343 -8.00 -0.80 -8.17
CA ALA A 343 -8.14 -2.24 -8.34
C ALA A 343 -8.86 -2.84 -7.14
N VAL A 344 -10.04 -3.41 -7.36
CA VAL A 344 -10.85 -4.05 -6.32
C VAL A 344 -10.65 -5.56 -6.39
N ILE A 345 -10.11 -6.15 -5.33
CA ILE A 345 -9.81 -7.57 -5.23
C ILE A 345 -10.62 -8.23 -4.10
N GLY A 346 -10.98 -7.47 -3.06
CA GLY A 346 -11.81 -7.97 -1.97
C GLY A 346 -13.31 -7.99 -2.31
N ASN A 347 -13.94 -9.14 -2.06
CA ASN A 347 -15.37 -9.36 -2.30
C ASN A 347 -16.26 -8.49 -1.41
N ASN A 348 -17.48 -8.21 -1.90
CA ASN A 348 -18.50 -7.44 -1.17
C ASN A 348 -18.03 -6.05 -0.71
N SER A 349 -17.03 -5.48 -1.38
CA SER A 349 -16.51 -4.16 -1.04
C SER A 349 -17.39 -3.05 -1.61
N GLU A 350 -17.47 -1.94 -0.89
CA GLU A 350 -18.19 -0.74 -1.29
C GLU A 350 -17.18 0.37 -1.64
N ILE A 351 -17.31 0.95 -2.84
CA ILE A 351 -16.48 2.06 -3.30
C ILE A 351 -17.37 3.28 -3.46
N LEU A 352 -17.01 4.35 -2.78
CA LEU A 352 -17.63 5.66 -2.95
C LEU A 352 -16.65 6.58 -3.68
N VAL A 353 -17.05 7.08 -4.84
CA VAL A 353 -16.33 8.15 -5.54
C VAL A 353 -17.09 9.44 -5.28
N GLY A 354 -16.64 10.17 -4.26
CA GLY A 354 -17.30 11.35 -3.72
C GLY A 354 -17.22 12.59 -4.60
N GLU A 355 -17.86 13.67 -4.17
CA GLU A 355 -17.85 14.96 -4.88
C GLU A 355 -16.42 15.46 -5.14
N ASN A 356 -16.21 16.06 -6.32
CA ASN A 356 -14.90 16.58 -6.79
C ASN A 356 -13.79 15.52 -6.89
N SER A 357 -14.13 14.22 -6.87
CA SER A 357 -13.18 13.14 -7.13
C SER A 357 -13.19 12.73 -8.59
N SER A 358 -12.01 12.42 -9.15
CA SER A 358 -11.86 11.88 -10.49
C SER A 358 -11.06 10.57 -10.45
N VAL A 359 -11.58 9.53 -11.11
CA VAL A 359 -10.94 8.22 -11.25
C VAL A 359 -10.76 7.91 -12.73
N GLU A 360 -9.54 7.66 -13.19
CA GLU A 360 -9.36 7.30 -14.61
C GLU A 360 -9.78 5.88 -14.91
N LYS A 361 -9.37 4.93 -14.07
CA LYS A 361 -9.66 3.52 -14.28
C LYS A 361 -10.05 2.82 -12.99
N LEU A 362 -11.14 2.07 -13.01
CA LEU A 362 -11.61 1.26 -11.90
C LEU A 362 -11.77 -0.19 -12.39
N MET A 363 -10.89 -1.07 -11.94
CA MET A 363 -10.95 -2.50 -12.23
C MET A 363 -11.61 -3.26 -11.07
N VAL A 364 -12.68 -3.98 -11.36
CA VAL A 364 -13.39 -4.83 -10.40
C VAL A 364 -13.03 -6.29 -10.66
N ASN A 365 -12.10 -6.81 -9.87
CA ASN A 365 -11.64 -8.20 -9.89
C ASN A 365 -12.23 -9.02 -8.72
N ALA A 366 -13.34 -8.57 -8.12
CA ALA A 366 -13.99 -9.20 -6.99
C ALA A 366 -15.51 -9.32 -7.20
N GLU A 367 -16.15 -10.26 -6.50
CA GLU A 367 -17.60 -10.47 -6.60
C GLU A 367 -18.38 -9.47 -5.73
N ASN A 368 -19.60 -9.15 -6.18
CA ASN A 368 -20.61 -8.37 -5.44
C ASN A 368 -20.13 -6.98 -4.99
N VAL A 369 -19.29 -6.33 -5.80
CA VAL A 369 -18.77 -4.99 -5.50
C VAL A 369 -19.81 -3.92 -5.80
N SER A 370 -20.01 -3.00 -4.88
CA SER A 370 -20.86 -1.83 -5.08
C SER A 370 -20.02 -0.58 -5.32
N ILE A 371 -20.29 0.16 -6.39
CA ILE A 371 -19.64 1.42 -6.74
C ILE A 371 -20.71 2.51 -6.77
N THR A 372 -20.48 3.58 -6.01
CA THR A 372 -21.34 4.77 -5.99
C THR A 372 -20.53 5.97 -6.46
N ALA A 373 -20.90 6.53 -7.60
CA ALA A 373 -20.38 7.81 -8.08
C ALA A 373 -21.31 8.93 -7.61
N GLU A 374 -20.87 9.76 -6.68
CA GLU A 374 -21.67 10.88 -6.20
C GLU A 374 -21.72 12.03 -7.21
N LYS A 375 -22.72 12.90 -7.07
CA LYS A 375 -22.85 14.08 -7.91
C LYS A 375 -21.57 14.92 -7.88
N GLY A 376 -21.07 15.29 -9.06
CA GLY A 376 -19.83 16.06 -9.19
C GLY A 376 -18.57 15.19 -9.20
N SER A 377 -18.69 13.87 -9.11
CA SER A 377 -17.59 12.94 -9.34
C SER A 377 -17.50 12.48 -10.80
N GLU A 378 -16.32 12.00 -11.17
CA GLU A 378 -16.04 11.46 -12.49
C GLU A 378 -15.31 10.12 -12.40
N VAL A 379 -15.77 9.12 -13.14
CA VAL A 379 -15.08 7.85 -13.37
C VAL A 379 -15.03 7.60 -14.87
N LYS A 380 -13.83 7.57 -15.46
CA LYS A 380 -13.70 7.45 -16.93
C LYS A 380 -13.99 6.02 -17.41
N ASP A 381 -13.26 5.05 -16.89
CA ASP A 381 -13.39 3.64 -17.33
C ASP A 381 -13.58 2.70 -16.14
N VAL A 382 -14.68 1.95 -16.14
CA VAL A 382 -14.93 0.86 -15.20
C VAL A 382 -14.86 -0.46 -15.95
N ILE A 383 -14.00 -1.38 -15.50
CA ILE A 383 -13.89 -2.73 -16.06
C ILE A 383 -14.31 -3.73 -14.99
N VAL A 384 -15.35 -4.51 -15.25
CA VAL A 384 -15.87 -5.51 -14.32
C VAL A 384 -15.52 -6.91 -14.79
N ASN A 385 -14.66 -7.60 -14.05
CA ASN A 385 -14.16 -8.93 -14.38
C ASN A 385 -14.79 -10.06 -13.53
N ASN A 386 -15.54 -9.72 -12.48
CA ASN A 386 -16.25 -10.68 -11.64
C ASN A 386 -17.73 -10.29 -11.42
N ASN A 387 -18.53 -11.29 -11.07
CA ASN A 387 -19.99 -11.18 -11.12
C ASN A 387 -20.56 -10.25 -10.04
N GLY A 388 -21.75 -9.70 -10.32
CA GLY A 388 -22.59 -9.08 -9.28
C GLY A 388 -22.24 -7.62 -8.97
N ALA A 389 -21.44 -6.96 -9.80
CA ALA A 389 -21.11 -5.55 -9.56
C ALA A 389 -22.34 -4.63 -9.76
N ASN A 390 -22.51 -3.66 -8.87
CA ASN A 390 -23.55 -2.64 -8.95
C ASN A 390 -22.94 -1.24 -8.99
N ILE A 391 -23.15 -0.52 -10.08
CA ILE A 391 -22.63 0.83 -10.33
C ILE A 391 -23.81 1.80 -10.32
N SER A 392 -23.78 2.78 -9.43
CA SER A 392 -24.91 3.68 -9.16
C SER A 392 -24.47 5.08 -8.75
N GLY A 393 -25.46 5.97 -8.56
CA GLY A 393 -25.25 7.36 -8.14
C GLY A 393 -25.45 8.38 -9.25
N ASP A 394 -25.37 9.66 -8.88
CA ASP A 394 -25.65 10.81 -9.76
C ASP A 394 -24.38 11.39 -10.42
N GLY A 395 -23.22 10.80 -10.15
CA GLY A 395 -21.93 11.16 -10.73
C GLY A 395 -21.76 10.70 -12.18
N ARG A 396 -20.72 11.22 -12.84
CA ARG A 396 -20.41 10.85 -14.23
C ARG A 396 -19.59 9.57 -14.25
N VAL A 397 -20.15 8.51 -14.81
CA VAL A 397 -19.37 7.33 -15.23
C VAL A 397 -19.40 7.28 -16.75
N GLU A 398 -18.26 7.44 -17.42
CA GLU A 398 -18.25 7.53 -18.89
C GLU A 398 -18.49 6.16 -19.53
N LYS A 399 -17.71 5.15 -19.13
CA LYS A 399 -17.74 3.82 -19.72
C LYS A 399 -17.71 2.71 -18.66
N VAL A 400 -18.52 1.68 -18.86
CA VAL A 400 -18.47 0.41 -18.14
C VAL A 400 -18.29 -0.74 -19.14
N THR A 401 -17.23 -1.52 -18.97
CA THR A 401 -17.01 -2.79 -19.69
C THR A 401 -17.31 -3.95 -18.74
N ALA A 402 -18.41 -4.66 -18.98
CA ALA A 402 -18.81 -5.82 -18.19
C ALA A 402 -18.29 -7.11 -18.84
N ASN A 403 -17.16 -7.62 -18.34
CA ASN A 403 -16.60 -8.93 -18.69
C ASN A 403 -17.21 -10.08 -17.87
N ALA A 404 -18.15 -9.77 -16.97
CA ALA A 404 -18.81 -10.70 -16.08
C ALA A 404 -20.34 -10.53 -16.10
N SER A 405 -21.04 -11.52 -15.54
CA SER A 405 -22.51 -11.54 -15.47
C SER A 405 -23.05 -10.78 -14.26
N ASN A 406 -24.35 -10.47 -14.31
CA ASN A 406 -25.10 -9.81 -13.24
C ASN A 406 -24.53 -8.42 -12.87
N VAL A 407 -24.07 -7.67 -13.88
CA VAL A 407 -23.57 -6.30 -13.70
C VAL A 407 -24.71 -5.33 -13.89
N LYS A 408 -24.97 -4.47 -12.90
CA LYS A 408 -26.01 -3.44 -12.99
C LYS A 408 -25.37 -2.05 -13.00
N VAL A 409 -25.78 -1.21 -13.94
CA VAL A 409 -25.33 0.18 -14.06
C VAL A 409 -26.54 1.09 -14.08
N THR A 410 -26.58 2.08 -13.19
CA THR A 410 -27.69 3.04 -13.07
C THR A 410 -27.24 4.50 -13.07
N THR A 411 -25.94 4.74 -13.15
CA THR A 411 -25.38 6.08 -13.34
C THR A 411 -25.85 6.68 -14.65
N PRO A 412 -26.12 7.99 -14.72
CA PRO A 412 -26.70 8.63 -15.91
C PRO A 412 -25.69 8.76 -17.06
N ASN A 413 -26.16 8.63 -18.30
CA ASN A 413 -25.37 8.81 -19.53
C ASN A 413 -24.09 7.95 -19.61
N THR A 414 -24.13 6.75 -19.04
CA THR A 414 -23.01 5.81 -18.99
C THR A 414 -23.09 4.83 -20.14
N SER A 415 -22.01 4.69 -20.90
CA SER A 415 -21.89 3.69 -21.97
C SER A 415 -21.55 2.33 -21.37
N VAL A 416 -22.44 1.34 -21.49
CA VAL A 416 -22.30 0.01 -20.91
C VAL A 416 -22.14 -1.02 -22.02
N THR A 417 -20.99 -1.69 -22.06
CA THR A 417 -20.69 -2.77 -23.01
C THR A 417 -20.69 -4.11 -22.29
N ALA A 418 -21.47 -5.07 -22.77
CA ALA A 418 -21.47 -6.44 -22.26
C ALA A 418 -20.54 -7.32 -23.11
N ALA A 419 -19.59 -8.02 -22.50
CA ALA A 419 -18.72 -8.96 -23.21
C ALA A 419 -19.50 -10.19 -23.72
N ILE A 420 -18.99 -10.85 -24.75
CA ILE A 420 -19.57 -12.08 -25.29
C ILE A 420 -19.62 -13.16 -24.18
N GLY A 421 -20.76 -13.84 -24.05
CA GLY A 421 -20.95 -14.91 -23.06
C GLY A 421 -21.42 -14.45 -21.68
N THR A 422 -21.56 -13.14 -21.45
CA THR A 422 -22.15 -12.60 -20.22
C THR A 422 -23.68 -12.72 -20.22
N THR A 423 -24.29 -12.60 -19.04
CA THR A 423 -25.75 -12.60 -18.85
C THR A 423 -26.13 -11.65 -17.72
N GLY A 424 -27.34 -11.09 -17.75
CA GLY A 424 -27.82 -10.22 -16.68
C GLY A 424 -27.10 -8.88 -16.55
N VAL A 425 -26.51 -8.37 -17.64
CA VAL A 425 -25.95 -7.02 -17.69
C VAL A 425 -27.09 -6.03 -17.94
N LEU A 426 -27.20 -5.01 -17.09
CA LEU A 426 -28.26 -3.99 -17.15
C LEU A 426 -27.69 -2.58 -17.24
N ALA A 427 -28.24 -1.79 -18.15
CA ALA A 427 -28.04 -0.35 -18.25
C ALA A 427 -29.36 0.36 -17.92
N GLY A 428 -29.50 0.83 -16.69
CA GLY A 428 -30.78 1.24 -16.11
C GLY A 428 -31.71 0.03 -15.96
N ASP A 429 -32.88 0.10 -16.59
CA ASP A 429 -33.83 -1.01 -16.68
C ASP A 429 -33.68 -1.82 -17.98
N GLU A 430 -32.77 -1.42 -18.89
CA GLU A 430 -32.55 -2.08 -20.18
C GLU A 430 -31.52 -3.20 -20.09
N ILE A 431 -31.78 -4.30 -20.79
CA ILE A 431 -30.85 -5.43 -20.92
C ILE A 431 -29.80 -5.09 -21.98
N VAL A 432 -28.52 -5.26 -21.65
CA VAL A 432 -27.42 -5.18 -22.61
C VAL A 432 -27.09 -6.59 -23.10
N ASN A 433 -27.38 -6.89 -24.37
CA ASN A 433 -27.08 -8.22 -24.90
C ASN A 433 -25.56 -8.41 -25.07
N PRO A 434 -25.06 -9.66 -25.01
CA PRO A 434 -23.63 -9.92 -25.17
C PRO A 434 -23.08 -9.43 -26.51
N GLY A 435 -21.99 -8.66 -26.46
CA GLY A 435 -21.36 -8.02 -27.61
C GLY A 435 -21.96 -6.67 -28.00
N GLU A 436 -23.01 -6.21 -27.32
CA GLU A 436 -23.65 -4.92 -27.58
C GLU A 436 -23.22 -3.86 -26.55
N THR A 437 -23.48 -2.61 -26.91
CA THR A 437 -23.29 -1.44 -26.05
C THR A 437 -24.61 -0.68 -25.97
N VAL A 438 -25.02 -0.33 -24.75
CA VAL A 438 -26.22 0.47 -24.47
C VAL A 438 -25.82 1.62 -23.54
N THR A 439 -26.41 2.80 -23.74
CA THR A 439 -26.18 3.96 -22.87
C THR A 439 -27.35 4.11 -21.90
N THR A 440 -27.06 4.30 -20.61
CA THR A 440 -28.10 4.58 -19.61
C THR A 440 -28.82 5.90 -19.87
N GLY A 441 -30.09 6.00 -19.46
CA GLY A 441 -30.90 7.20 -19.65
C GLY A 441 -30.38 8.43 -18.91
N SER A 442 -30.88 9.61 -19.29
CA SER A 442 -30.55 10.88 -18.63
C SER A 442 -31.15 10.93 -17.22
N GLY A 443 -30.31 11.15 -16.20
CA GLY A 443 -30.75 11.54 -14.85
C GLY A 443 -31.41 12.92 -14.84
N PRO A 444 -31.87 13.44 -13.68
CA PRO A 444 -32.59 14.71 -13.62
C PRO A 444 -31.75 15.86 -14.19
N GLU A 445 -32.20 16.43 -15.31
CA GLU A 445 -31.53 17.54 -15.98
C GLU A 445 -31.58 18.83 -15.13
N LEU A 446 -30.43 19.50 -15.01
CA LEU A 446 -30.42 20.97 -14.88
C LEU A 446 -30.60 21.59 -16.28
N PRO A 447 -31.32 22.71 -16.41
CA PRO A 447 -31.96 23.07 -17.66
C PRO A 447 -31.00 23.74 -18.65
N GLY A 448 -31.12 23.34 -19.93
CA GLY A 448 -30.90 24.25 -21.05
C GLY A 448 -30.04 23.70 -22.19
N GLY A 449 -30.69 23.23 -23.25
CA GLY A 449 -30.02 22.97 -24.53
C GLY A 449 -30.91 22.25 -25.54
N GLY A 450 -31.93 22.95 -26.05
CA GLY A 450 -32.86 22.39 -27.03
C GLY A 450 -32.18 21.93 -28.33
N GLY A 451 -32.66 20.81 -28.86
CA GLY A 451 -32.15 20.24 -30.11
C GLY A 451 -32.97 19.06 -30.63
N SER A 452 -34.21 19.36 -31.03
CA SER A 452 -35.06 18.72 -32.05
C SER A 452 -34.91 17.22 -32.38
N SER A 453 -36.03 16.52 -32.20
CA SER A 453 -36.42 15.28 -32.85
C SER A 453 -36.48 15.36 -34.37
N SER A 454 -36.13 14.28 -35.06
CA SER A 454 -36.85 13.86 -36.27
C SER A 454 -36.70 12.35 -36.47
N GLY A 455 -37.84 11.65 -36.47
CA GLY A 455 -37.91 10.21 -36.71
C GLY A 455 -38.06 9.82 -38.18
N GLY A 456 -38.03 8.50 -38.39
CA GLY A 456 -38.74 7.80 -39.45
C GLY A 456 -37.88 7.12 -40.52
N GLY A 457 -38.09 5.81 -40.70
CA GLY A 457 -37.90 5.16 -42.01
C GLY A 457 -37.22 3.80 -41.98
N ALA A 458 -38.04 2.74 -41.95
CA ALA A 458 -37.62 1.39 -42.35
C ALA A 458 -37.23 1.35 -43.84
N GLY A 459 -36.18 0.60 -44.17
CA GLY A 459 -35.77 0.33 -45.55
C GLY A 459 -34.73 -0.79 -45.61
N GLY A 460 -35.18 -2.01 -45.91
CA GLY A 460 -34.30 -3.11 -46.26
C GLY A 460 -33.65 -2.92 -47.63
N GLY A 461 -32.39 -3.30 -47.74
CA GLY A 461 -31.63 -3.35 -49.00
C GLY A 461 -30.19 -3.77 -48.73
N GLY A 462 -29.82 -4.99 -49.12
CA GLY A 462 -28.48 -5.53 -48.95
C GLY A 462 -27.41 -4.70 -49.66
N ARG A 463 -26.24 -4.59 -49.00
CA ARG A 463 -24.99 -4.11 -49.60
C ARG A 463 -23.86 -5.05 -49.20
N ASP A 464 -23.09 -5.43 -50.20
CA ASP A 464 -21.85 -6.19 -50.08
C ASP A 464 -20.89 -5.57 -49.07
N GLY A 465 -20.29 -6.45 -48.26
CA GLY A 465 -19.22 -6.27 -47.28
C GLY A 465 -18.59 -4.89 -47.14
N GLU A 466 -19.20 -4.03 -46.33
CA GLU A 466 -18.53 -2.86 -45.77
C GLU A 466 -17.44 -3.35 -44.80
N LYS A 467 -16.18 -3.04 -45.09
CA LYS A 467 -15.07 -3.49 -44.25
C LYS A 467 -15.04 -2.70 -42.93
N ILE A 468 -14.83 -3.41 -41.83
CA ILE A 468 -14.86 -2.86 -40.47
C ILE A 468 -13.54 -2.12 -40.20
N LYS A 469 -13.58 -0.88 -39.70
CA LYS A 469 -12.36 -0.12 -39.40
C LYS A 469 -11.75 -0.60 -38.08
N VAL A 470 -10.42 -0.78 -38.04
CA VAL A 470 -9.68 -0.91 -36.77
C VAL A 470 -9.61 0.48 -36.13
N GLU A 471 -10.24 0.63 -34.98
CA GLU A 471 -10.43 1.94 -34.32
C GLU A 471 -9.22 2.33 -33.47
N SER A 472 -8.63 1.37 -32.78
CA SER A 472 -7.50 1.58 -31.87
C SER A 472 -6.69 0.31 -31.67
N ILE A 473 -5.55 0.44 -30.99
CA ILE A 473 -4.67 -0.67 -30.62
C ILE A 473 -4.08 -0.36 -29.24
N SER A 474 -4.32 -1.26 -28.29
CA SER A 474 -3.80 -1.14 -26.92
C SER A 474 -2.61 -2.06 -26.72
N VAL A 475 -1.61 -1.61 -25.96
CA VAL A 475 -0.45 -2.43 -25.58
C VAL A 475 -0.48 -2.65 -24.07
N TYR A 476 -0.29 -3.89 -23.66
CA TYR A 476 -0.23 -4.34 -22.27
C TYR A 476 1.14 -4.93 -21.96
N GLY A 477 1.62 -4.76 -20.74
CA GLY A 477 2.91 -5.28 -20.27
C GLY A 477 3.85 -4.16 -19.85
N ASP A 478 4.79 -4.51 -18.98
CA ASP A 478 5.75 -3.56 -18.44
C ASP A 478 6.88 -3.30 -19.43
N ALA A 479 7.38 -2.06 -19.47
CA ALA A 479 8.55 -1.68 -20.25
C ALA A 479 9.84 -2.19 -19.59
N VAL A 480 9.96 -3.50 -19.42
CA VAL A 480 11.06 -4.12 -18.67
C VAL A 480 11.69 -5.24 -19.50
N VAL A 481 13.03 -5.29 -19.51
CA VAL A 481 13.76 -6.36 -20.20
C VAL A 481 13.28 -7.74 -19.75
N GLY A 482 13.00 -8.63 -20.70
CA GLY A 482 12.47 -9.97 -20.45
C GLY A 482 10.94 -10.05 -20.32
N CYS A 483 10.24 -8.93 -20.13
CA CYS A 483 8.78 -8.89 -20.12
C CYS A 483 8.20 -8.97 -21.54
N VAL A 484 6.94 -9.43 -21.63
CA VAL A 484 6.23 -9.57 -22.90
C VAL A 484 5.16 -8.48 -23.01
N LEU A 485 5.31 -7.60 -24.00
CA LEU A 485 4.25 -6.70 -24.43
C LEU A 485 3.23 -7.46 -25.28
N THR A 486 1.94 -7.25 -25.04
CA THR A 486 0.82 -7.85 -25.79
C THR A 486 -0.02 -6.74 -26.40
N ALA A 487 -0.27 -6.81 -27.70
CA ALA A 487 -1.03 -5.85 -28.48
C ALA A 487 -2.43 -6.39 -28.80
N ILE A 488 -3.47 -5.61 -28.50
CA ILE A 488 -4.87 -6.00 -28.74
C ILE A 488 -5.60 -4.90 -29.54
N PRO A 489 -6.01 -5.16 -30.80
CA PRO A 489 -6.74 -4.20 -31.62
C PRO A 489 -8.18 -4.03 -31.14
N SER A 490 -8.84 -2.93 -31.52
CA SER A 490 -10.29 -2.76 -31.39
C SER A 490 -10.93 -2.69 -32.78
N PRO A 491 -11.88 -3.58 -33.10
CA PRO A 491 -12.41 -4.68 -32.27
C PRO A 491 -11.37 -5.81 -32.03
N GLU A 492 -11.48 -6.52 -30.90
CA GLU A 492 -10.47 -7.50 -30.43
C GLU A 492 -10.20 -8.65 -31.41
N ASN A 493 -11.24 -9.11 -32.11
CA ASN A 493 -11.14 -10.13 -33.15
C ASN A 493 -10.81 -9.55 -34.54
N ALA A 494 -10.18 -8.37 -34.59
CA ALA A 494 -9.71 -7.79 -35.84
C ALA A 494 -8.58 -8.63 -36.44
N GLU A 495 -8.76 -9.10 -37.67
CA GLU A 495 -7.67 -9.64 -38.47
C GLU A 495 -6.76 -8.45 -38.83
N VAL A 496 -5.55 -8.44 -38.27
CA VAL A 496 -4.58 -7.36 -38.46
C VAL A 496 -3.18 -7.93 -38.65
N ASN A 497 -2.33 -7.18 -39.36
CA ASN A 497 -0.88 -7.39 -39.36
C ASN A 497 -0.24 -6.47 -38.31
N TYR A 498 0.65 -7.00 -37.47
CA TYR A 498 1.38 -6.22 -36.47
C TYR A 498 2.77 -5.84 -36.98
N GLN A 499 3.26 -4.68 -36.55
CA GLN A 499 4.66 -4.28 -36.68
C GLN A 499 5.06 -3.48 -35.45
N TRP A 500 5.93 -4.05 -34.62
CA TRP A 500 6.51 -3.34 -33.48
C TRP A 500 7.60 -2.37 -33.93
N LYS A 501 7.71 -1.25 -33.23
CA LYS A 501 8.61 -0.14 -33.56
C LYS A 501 9.28 0.39 -32.31
N ILE A 502 10.48 0.95 -32.48
CA ILE A 502 11.31 1.49 -31.41
C ILE A 502 11.80 2.91 -31.71
N ALA A 503 11.93 3.75 -30.69
CA ALA A 503 12.48 5.10 -30.78
C ALA A 503 13.33 5.48 -29.55
N ASP A 504 14.23 6.46 -29.71
CA ASP A 504 15.09 6.95 -28.62
C ASP A 504 14.37 7.91 -27.65
N THR A 505 13.21 8.44 -28.04
CA THR A 505 12.37 9.36 -27.25
C THR A 505 10.89 9.04 -27.47
N PRO A 506 9.97 9.42 -26.55
CA PRO A 506 8.55 9.09 -26.66
C PRO A 506 7.89 9.60 -27.96
N ASP A 507 8.29 10.81 -28.39
CA ASP A 507 7.76 11.48 -29.57
C ASP A 507 8.74 11.44 -30.77
N GLY A 508 9.74 10.57 -30.71
CA GLY A 508 10.81 10.47 -31.70
C GLY A 508 10.41 9.78 -33.01
N THR A 509 11.37 9.68 -33.93
CA THR A 509 11.19 8.89 -35.16
C THR A 509 11.28 7.40 -34.84
N TYR A 510 10.17 6.69 -34.99
CA TYR A 510 10.08 5.25 -34.77
C TYR A 510 10.56 4.44 -35.98
N ARG A 511 11.45 3.48 -35.73
CA ARG A 511 11.93 2.49 -36.71
C ARG A 511 11.37 1.11 -36.41
N ASP A 512 11.17 0.30 -37.45
CA ASP A 512 10.64 -1.06 -37.28
C ASP A 512 11.63 -1.96 -36.56
N ILE A 513 11.14 -2.77 -35.63
CA ILE A 513 11.91 -3.84 -35.01
C ILE A 513 11.84 -5.06 -35.93
N THR A 514 12.98 -5.48 -36.45
CA THR A 514 13.07 -6.54 -37.47
C THR A 514 12.45 -7.84 -36.95
N GLY A 515 11.46 -8.37 -37.68
CA GLY A 515 10.82 -9.67 -37.36
C GLY A 515 9.72 -9.62 -36.30
N ALA A 516 9.54 -8.50 -35.60
CA ALA A 516 8.51 -8.34 -34.58
C ALA A 516 7.14 -8.04 -35.20
N THR A 517 6.47 -9.09 -35.69
CA THR A 517 5.20 -9.01 -36.44
C THR A 517 4.05 -9.78 -35.80
N GLU A 518 4.25 -10.31 -34.60
CA GLU A 518 3.25 -11.01 -33.80
C GLU A 518 2.49 -10.04 -32.89
N ASN A 519 1.35 -10.51 -32.35
CA ASN A 519 0.59 -9.76 -31.35
C ASN A 519 1.29 -9.65 -29.99
N LYS A 520 2.47 -10.27 -29.84
CA LYS A 520 3.32 -10.20 -28.65
C LYS A 520 4.74 -9.81 -29.04
N TYR A 521 5.41 -9.08 -28.15
CA TYR A 521 6.80 -8.70 -28.28
C TYR A 521 7.52 -8.89 -26.94
N THR A 522 8.53 -9.74 -26.91
CA THR A 522 9.40 -9.88 -25.74
C THR A 522 10.48 -8.82 -25.79
N ILE A 523 10.55 -7.98 -24.75
CA ILE A 523 11.52 -6.90 -24.65
C ILE A 523 12.92 -7.50 -24.42
N SER A 524 13.88 -7.05 -25.22
CA SER A 524 15.27 -7.48 -25.16
C SER A 524 16.17 -6.42 -24.51
N GLU A 525 17.40 -6.79 -24.18
CA GLU A 525 18.39 -5.83 -23.65
C GLU A 525 18.72 -4.70 -24.64
N GLU A 526 18.61 -4.96 -25.96
CA GLU A 526 18.85 -3.94 -26.99
C GLU A 526 17.81 -2.80 -26.95
N ASP A 527 16.68 -3.04 -26.30
CA ASP A 527 15.60 -2.08 -26.17
C ASP A 527 15.78 -1.12 -24.98
N LEU A 528 16.80 -1.33 -24.13
CA LEU A 528 17.00 -0.58 -22.90
C LEU A 528 17.10 0.94 -23.15
N GLY A 529 16.35 1.69 -22.34
CA GLY A 529 16.25 3.15 -22.44
C GLY A 529 15.47 3.66 -23.66
N LYS A 530 14.87 2.78 -24.45
CA LYS A 530 14.06 3.14 -25.64
C LYS A 530 12.57 3.08 -25.34
N PHE A 531 11.79 3.61 -26.29
CA PHE A 531 10.34 3.58 -26.27
C PHE A 531 9.84 2.66 -27.37
N ILE A 532 8.91 1.78 -27.04
CA ILE A 532 8.35 0.77 -27.94
C ILE A 532 6.88 1.10 -28.21
N LYS A 533 6.42 0.92 -29.45
CA LYS A 533 4.99 0.94 -29.78
C LYS A 533 4.69 -0.07 -30.87
N VAL A 534 3.41 -0.34 -31.12
CA VAL A 534 2.98 -1.22 -32.21
C VAL A 534 2.09 -0.47 -33.19
N THR A 535 2.27 -0.75 -34.47
CA THR A 535 1.34 -0.35 -35.53
C THR A 535 0.62 -1.58 -36.04
N VAL A 536 -0.70 -1.52 -36.14
CA VAL A 536 -1.52 -2.58 -36.73
C VAL A 536 -2.21 -2.08 -37.99
N THR A 537 -2.33 -2.96 -38.99
CA THR A 537 -3.08 -2.68 -40.22
C THR A 537 -4.14 -3.75 -40.45
N GLY A 538 -5.40 -3.35 -40.56
CA GLY A 538 -6.53 -4.26 -40.79
C GLY A 538 -6.40 -5.02 -42.11
N THR A 539 -6.70 -6.32 -42.06
CA THR A 539 -6.70 -7.25 -43.20
C THR A 539 -8.05 -7.97 -43.32
N GLY A 540 -8.25 -8.68 -44.43
CA GLY A 540 -9.50 -9.40 -44.69
C GLY A 540 -10.73 -8.48 -44.70
N LYS A 541 -11.63 -8.70 -43.74
CA LYS A 541 -12.84 -7.90 -43.50
C LYS A 541 -12.60 -6.59 -42.75
N TYR A 542 -11.38 -6.35 -42.28
CA TYR A 542 -11.00 -5.13 -41.55
C TYR A 542 -10.15 -4.17 -42.41
N THR A 543 -10.13 -2.87 -42.06
CA THR A 543 -9.31 -1.83 -42.72
C THR A 543 -8.75 -0.83 -41.72
N GLY A 544 -7.85 0.04 -42.19
CA GLY A 544 -7.27 1.11 -41.40
C GLY A 544 -5.94 0.71 -40.78
N THR A 545 -5.13 1.71 -40.46
CA THR A 545 -3.85 1.56 -39.79
C THR A 545 -3.86 2.44 -38.56
N VAL A 546 -3.61 1.88 -37.39
CA VAL A 546 -3.55 2.59 -36.11
C VAL A 546 -2.27 2.21 -35.37
N SER A 547 -1.75 3.14 -34.58
CA SER A 547 -0.56 2.91 -33.73
C SER A 547 -0.94 3.11 -32.28
N SER A 548 -0.31 2.35 -31.38
CA SER A 548 -0.49 2.52 -29.94
C SER A 548 0.25 3.74 -29.44
N ASP A 549 -0.05 4.13 -28.21
CA ASP A 549 0.85 4.96 -27.41
C ASP A 549 2.19 4.25 -27.19
N ALA A 550 3.20 5.05 -26.86
CA ALA A 550 4.54 4.57 -26.56
C ALA A 550 4.61 3.98 -25.15
N VAL A 551 5.26 2.82 -25.03
CA VAL A 551 5.59 2.15 -23.77
C VAL A 551 7.10 2.31 -23.54
N GLY A 552 7.49 2.91 -22.42
CA GLY A 552 8.90 3.16 -22.09
C GLY A 552 9.13 4.36 -21.15
N PRO A 553 10.39 4.69 -20.84
CA PRO A 553 11.59 4.04 -21.35
C PRO A 553 11.72 2.61 -20.81
N VAL A 554 12.27 1.70 -21.61
CA VAL A 554 12.55 0.33 -21.16
C VAL A 554 13.61 0.36 -20.06
N VAL A 555 13.36 -0.35 -18.96
CA VAL A 555 14.25 -0.45 -17.79
C VAL A 555 14.53 -1.92 -17.44
N TYR A 556 15.42 -2.13 -16.48
CA TYR A 556 15.55 -3.41 -15.78
C TYR A 556 14.59 -3.46 -14.58
N THR A 557 14.32 -4.65 -14.06
CA THR A 557 13.63 -4.81 -12.77
C THR A 557 14.48 -4.23 -11.62
N ASP A 558 13.86 -3.74 -10.54
CA ASP A 558 14.58 -3.25 -9.35
C ASP A 558 15.49 -4.33 -8.71
N ALA A 559 15.21 -5.61 -8.99
CA ALA A 559 16.05 -6.75 -8.58
C ALA A 559 17.39 -6.83 -9.36
N GLU A 560 17.43 -6.41 -10.62
CA GLU A 560 18.64 -6.44 -11.46
C GLU A 560 19.45 -5.16 -11.38
N LYS A 561 18.83 -4.03 -11.02
CA LYS A 561 19.54 -2.76 -10.77
C LYS A 561 20.59 -2.90 -9.67
N THR A 562 20.32 -3.76 -8.69
CA THR A 562 21.24 -4.12 -7.59
C THR A 562 22.40 -5.01 -8.08
N VAL A 563 22.19 -5.85 -9.10
CA VAL A 563 23.25 -6.70 -9.67
C VAL A 563 24.20 -5.88 -10.53
N ILE A 564 23.67 -4.96 -11.35
CA ILE A 564 24.47 -4.13 -12.25
C ILE A 564 25.24 -3.04 -11.47
N SER A 565 24.69 -2.51 -10.37
CA SER A 565 25.44 -1.63 -9.47
C SER A 565 26.56 -2.37 -8.74
N ASN A 566 26.34 -3.63 -8.35
CA ASN A 566 27.35 -4.44 -7.69
C ASN A 566 28.50 -4.86 -8.63
N GLU A 567 28.21 -5.17 -9.91
CA GLU A 567 29.26 -5.49 -10.90
C GLU A 567 30.11 -4.26 -11.33
N LEU A 568 29.55 -3.05 -11.24
CA LEU A 568 30.29 -1.81 -11.49
C LEU A 568 31.11 -1.35 -10.28
N GLU A 569 30.66 -1.65 -9.05
CA GLU A 569 31.43 -1.37 -7.83
C GLU A 569 32.56 -2.38 -7.58
N GLU A 570 32.39 -3.65 -7.97
CA GLU A 570 33.46 -4.67 -7.89
C GLU A 570 34.64 -4.40 -8.85
N ASN A 571 34.45 -3.56 -9.87
CA ASN A 571 35.51 -3.14 -10.80
C ASN A 571 36.28 -1.86 -10.40
N ILE A 572 35.97 -1.25 -9.24
CA ILE A 572 36.60 0.01 -8.80
C ILE A 572 37.52 -0.15 -7.57
N VAL A 573 37.64 -1.32 -6.97
CA VAL A 573 38.63 -1.56 -5.90
C VAL A 573 39.75 -2.49 -6.38
N VAL A 574 40.64 -1.94 -7.20
CA VAL A 574 42.01 -2.43 -7.39
C VAL A 574 42.95 -1.53 -6.59
N ASN A 575 43.70 -2.18 -5.68
CA ASN A 575 44.75 -1.72 -4.75
C ASN A 575 44.34 -1.36 -3.33
#